data_AF-A0A8C1SWQ6-F1
#
_entry.id   AF-A0A8C1SWQ6-F1
#
_cell.length_a   1.000
_cell.length_b   1.000
_cell.length_c   1.000
_cell.angle_alpha   90.00
_cell.angle_beta   90.00
_cell.angle_gamma   90.00
#
_symmetry.space_group_name_H-M   'P 1'
#
loop_
_entity.id
_entity.type
_entity.pdbx_description
1 polymer ?
#
loop_
_entity_poly.entity_id
_entity_poly.type
_entity_poly.pdbx_seq_one_letter_code
_entity_poly.pdbx_strand_id
1 'polypeptide(L)'
;IDSQCICSVVNDSVNQSPSNLIKSEKDLSAELVCEHNIPSYTRIFWYKQTLSHDLTLLGYTWNKNSVPEDNFNKKIKLDGDGAKNGSLKILQLEASDSAMYYCAASFHSVMSSHATIQKALKAAVLHN
;
A
#
# COMPACT_ATOMS: atom_id res chain seq x y z
N ILE A 1 -17.70 -1.97 -32.00
CA ILE A 1 -17.76 -3.36 -31.49
C ILE A 1 -16.33 -3.84 -31.44
N ASP A 2 -15.65 -4.11 -30.33
CA ASP A 2 -15.91 -4.03 -28.90
C ASP A 2 -14.52 -4.15 -28.26
N SER A 3 -14.19 -3.31 -27.29
CA SER A 3 -13.07 -3.50 -26.33
C SER A 3 -13.10 -2.33 -25.36
N GLN A 4 -14.21 -2.17 -24.63
CA GLN A 4 -14.13 -1.53 -23.33
C GLN A 4 -13.47 -2.55 -22.41
N CYS A 5 -12.19 -2.33 -22.10
CA CYS A 5 -11.51 -3.07 -21.06
C CYS A 5 -12.13 -2.63 -19.72
N ILE A 6 -13.14 -3.36 -19.26
CA ILE A 6 -13.72 -3.17 -17.94
C ILE A 6 -12.72 -3.75 -16.93
N CYS A 7 -11.84 -2.89 -16.42
CA CYS A 7 -11.19 -3.11 -15.13
C CYS A 7 -12.12 -2.54 -14.04
N SER A 8 -12.99 -3.42 -13.57
CA SER A 8 -13.84 -3.38 -12.38
C SER A 8 -13.50 -2.37 -11.26
N VAL A 9 -14.54 -1.62 -10.86
CA VAL A 9 -14.78 -0.91 -9.59
C VAL A 9 -13.59 -0.12 -9.02
N VAL A 10 -13.49 1.15 -9.42
CA VAL A 10 -12.77 2.17 -8.65
C VAL A 10 -13.54 2.37 -7.34
N ASN A 11 -13.17 1.66 -6.28
CA ASN A 11 -13.65 2.02 -4.94
C ASN A 11 -12.98 3.36 -4.59
N ASP A 12 -13.71 4.46 -4.74
CA ASP A 12 -13.22 5.84 -4.56
C ASP A 12 -12.92 6.17 -3.09
N SER A 13 -13.14 5.20 -2.20
CA SER A 13 -12.95 5.35 -0.76
C SER A 13 -11.52 5.12 -0.28
N VAL A 14 -10.61 4.65 -1.14
CA VAL A 14 -9.17 4.56 -0.86
C VAL A 14 -8.38 5.18 -1.99
N ASN A 15 -7.47 6.08 -1.63
CA ASN A 15 -6.64 6.81 -2.56
C ASN A 15 -5.16 6.60 -2.21
N GLN A 16 -4.34 6.23 -3.18
CA GLN A 16 -2.89 6.13 -3.02
C GLN A 16 -2.22 7.14 -3.93
N SER A 17 -1.26 7.87 -3.37
CA SER A 17 -0.50 8.88 -4.08
C SER A 17 1.00 8.81 -3.76
N PRO A 18 1.86 9.18 -4.71
CA PRO A 18 1.55 9.31 -6.14
C PRO A 18 1.29 7.93 -6.79
N SER A 19 0.56 7.89 -7.92
CA SER A 19 0.30 6.65 -8.67
C SER A 19 1.50 6.18 -9.50
N ASN A 20 2.40 7.09 -9.85
CA ASN A 20 3.68 6.80 -10.46
C ASN A 20 4.74 7.70 -9.82
N LEU A 21 5.76 7.08 -9.23
CA LEU A 21 6.87 7.74 -8.58
C LEU A 21 8.16 7.37 -9.29
N ILE A 22 8.78 8.36 -9.93
CA ILE A 22 10.10 8.21 -10.54
C ILE A 22 11.14 8.83 -9.61
N LYS A 23 12.13 8.03 -9.23
CA LYS A 23 13.29 8.38 -8.43
C LYS A 23 14.56 8.23 -9.25
N SER A 24 15.57 8.99 -8.88
CA SER A 24 16.91 8.91 -9.46
C SER A 24 17.87 8.24 -8.47
N GLU A 25 19.04 7.80 -8.95
CA GLU A 25 20.09 7.24 -8.08
C GLU A 25 20.56 8.18 -6.95
N LYS A 26 20.26 9.49 -7.06
CA LYS A 26 20.57 10.49 -6.02
C LYS A 26 19.52 10.55 -4.91
N ASP A 27 18.33 9.99 -5.14
CA ASP A 27 17.26 9.94 -4.16
C ASP A 27 17.52 8.80 -3.17
N LEU A 28 17.66 9.15 -1.89
CA LEU A 28 17.92 8.16 -0.83
C LEU A 28 16.64 7.51 -0.29
N SER A 29 15.47 8.02 -0.65
CA SER A 29 14.18 7.48 -0.17
C SER A 29 13.01 7.80 -1.08
N ALA A 30 12.02 6.92 -1.06
CA ALA A 30 10.71 7.12 -1.70
C ALA A 30 9.61 7.11 -0.64
N GLU A 31 8.54 7.87 -0.85
CA GLU A 31 7.40 7.92 0.06
C GLU A 31 6.11 7.77 -0.74
N LEU A 32 5.25 6.87 -0.27
CA LEU A 32 3.91 6.64 -0.77
C LEU A 32 2.92 6.94 0.35
N VAL A 33 1.80 7.55 0.01
CA VAL A 33 0.75 7.91 0.94
C VAL A 33 -0.54 7.23 0.52
N CYS A 34 -1.27 6.68 1.48
CA CYS A 34 -2.58 6.09 1.29
C CYS A 34 -3.57 6.77 2.23
N GLU A 35 -4.74 7.11 1.73
CA GLU A 35 -5.82 7.72 2.49
C GLU A 35 -7.12 6.96 2.25
N HIS A 36 -8.00 6.93 3.25
CA HIS A 36 -9.34 6.40 3.09
C HIS A 36 -10.36 7.15 3.92
N ASN A 37 -11.61 7.14 3.46
CA ASN A 37 -12.76 7.72 4.17
C ASN A 37 -13.78 6.67 4.63
N ILE A 38 -13.43 5.38 4.56
CA ILE A 38 -14.30 4.27 4.96
C ILE A 38 -14.53 4.29 6.47
N PRO A 39 -15.77 4.51 6.95
CA PRO A 39 -16.07 4.44 8.38
C PRO A 39 -15.75 3.05 8.94
N SER A 40 -15.40 2.98 10.22
CA SER A 40 -14.98 1.78 10.96
C SER A 40 -13.62 1.20 10.60
N TYR A 41 -13.03 1.51 9.44
CA TYR A 41 -11.70 1.01 9.11
C TYR A 41 -10.67 1.68 10.00
N THR A 42 -9.75 0.88 10.54
CA THR A 42 -8.74 1.33 11.51
C THR A 42 -7.34 0.88 11.13
N ARG A 43 -7.19 0.17 10.01
CA ARG A 43 -5.91 -0.36 9.55
C ARG A 43 -5.63 -0.01 8.10
N ILE A 44 -4.39 0.34 7.83
CA ILE A 44 -3.83 0.43 6.47
C ILE A 44 -2.65 -0.51 6.38
N PHE A 45 -2.68 -1.39 5.38
CA PHE A 45 -1.63 -2.36 5.07
C PHE A 45 -0.86 -1.90 3.85
N TRP A 46 0.43 -2.21 3.82
CA TRP A 46 1.31 -1.96 2.69
C TRP A 46 1.89 -3.27 2.15
N TYR A 47 1.80 -3.44 0.83
CA TYR A 47 2.32 -4.61 0.14
C TYR A 47 3.27 -4.19 -0.98
N LYS A 48 4.28 -5.03 -1.23
CA LYS A 48 5.10 -4.99 -2.44
C LYS A 48 4.75 -6.19 -3.31
N GLN A 49 4.48 -5.96 -4.58
CA GLN A 49 4.35 -7.05 -5.54
C GLN A 49 5.73 -7.49 -6.01
N THR A 50 5.96 -8.79 -5.94
CA THR A 50 7.18 -9.43 -6.41
C THR A 50 7.13 -9.68 -7.91
N LEU A 51 8.26 -10.06 -8.51
CA LEU A 51 8.32 -10.45 -9.92
C LEU A 51 7.45 -11.67 -10.25
N SER A 52 7.16 -12.54 -9.26
CA SER A 52 6.22 -13.67 -9.42
C SER A 52 4.75 -13.25 -9.28
N HIS A 53 4.46 -11.95 -9.20
CA HIS A 53 3.14 -11.37 -8.97
C HIS A 53 2.54 -11.63 -7.58
N ASP A 54 3.28 -12.26 -6.67
CA ASP A 54 2.87 -12.44 -5.28
C ASP A 54 2.95 -11.13 -4.49
N LEU A 55 2.03 -10.97 -3.53
CA LEU A 55 2.00 -9.82 -2.62
C LEU A 55 2.73 -10.14 -1.31
N THR A 56 3.82 -9.43 -1.07
CA THR A 56 4.56 -9.50 0.20
C THR A 56 4.10 -8.37 1.11
N LEU A 57 3.63 -8.70 2.31
CA LEU A 57 3.29 -7.71 3.33
C LEU A 57 4.58 -7.03 3.84
N LEU A 58 4.61 -5.70 3.79
CA LEU A 58 5.69 -4.88 4.34
C LEU A 58 5.42 -4.47 5.78
N GLY A 59 4.15 -4.30 6.12
CA GLY A 59 3.67 -3.95 7.44
C GLY A 59 2.34 -3.20 7.37
N TYR A 60 1.89 -2.70 8.52
CA TYR A 60 0.62 -2.00 8.63
C TYR A 60 0.63 -0.93 9.71
N THR A 61 -0.30 0.00 9.59
CA THR A 61 -0.61 1.00 10.61
C THR A 61 -1.99 0.69 11.18
N TRP A 62 -2.10 0.52 12.49
CA TRP A 62 -3.35 0.30 13.21
C TRP A 62 -3.63 1.47 14.16
N ASN A 63 -4.66 2.27 13.84
CA ASN A 63 -4.83 3.60 14.44
C ASN A 63 -3.48 4.35 14.34
N LYS A 64 -2.89 4.76 15.47
CA LYS A 64 -1.60 5.46 15.50
C LYS A 64 -0.39 4.55 15.73
N ASN A 65 -0.57 3.24 15.65
CA ASN A 65 0.47 2.24 15.91
C ASN A 65 0.95 1.63 14.60
N SER A 66 2.17 1.98 14.19
CA SER A 66 2.84 1.42 13.02
C SER A 66 3.61 0.15 13.37
N VAL A 67 3.39 -0.92 12.61
CA VAL A 67 4.01 -2.23 12.79
C VAL A 67 4.62 -2.68 11.46
N PRO A 68 5.92 -2.42 11.22
CA PRO A 68 6.63 -3.00 10.09
C PRO A 68 6.86 -4.49 10.33
N GLU A 69 6.87 -5.29 9.27
CA GLU A 69 7.31 -6.69 9.34
C GLU A 69 8.81 -6.76 9.62
N ASP A 70 9.25 -7.77 10.38
CA ASP A 70 10.62 -7.87 10.89
C ASP A 70 11.68 -7.83 9.78
N ASN A 71 11.39 -8.44 8.63
CA ASN A 71 12.31 -8.47 7.49
C ASN A 71 12.50 -7.10 6.82
N PHE A 72 11.62 -6.14 7.09
CA PHE A 72 11.61 -4.83 6.43
C PHE A 72 11.83 -3.66 7.40
N ASN A 73 11.87 -3.88 8.72
CA ASN A 73 11.95 -2.84 9.75
C ASN A 73 13.10 -1.82 9.59
N LYS A 74 14.21 -2.20 8.96
CA LYS A 74 15.34 -1.31 8.64
C LYS A 74 15.21 -0.61 7.29
N LYS A 75 14.45 -1.22 6.36
CA LYS A 75 14.27 -0.77 4.98
C LYS A 75 13.11 0.21 4.84
N ILE A 76 12.10 0.09 5.70
CA ILE A 76 10.89 0.92 5.62
C ILE A 76 10.64 1.70 6.92
N LYS A 77 9.89 2.79 6.78
CA LYS A 77 9.21 3.45 7.89
C LYS A 77 7.73 3.58 7.55
N LEU A 78 6.89 3.31 8.55
CA LEU A 78 5.45 3.44 8.47
C LEU A 78 5.00 4.53 9.43
N ASP A 79 4.10 5.40 8.99
CA ASP A 79 3.52 6.47 9.80
C ASP A 79 2.04 6.69 9.44
N GLY A 80 1.35 7.52 10.21
CA GLY A 80 -0.03 7.94 9.96
C GLY A 80 -1.05 7.46 11.01
N ASP A 81 -2.31 7.59 10.64
CA ASP A 81 -3.47 7.12 11.42
C ASP A 81 -4.27 6.15 10.55
N GLY A 82 -4.17 4.85 10.80
CA GLY A 82 -4.80 3.80 10.00
C GLY A 82 -6.33 3.88 9.88
N ALA A 83 -6.99 4.82 10.56
CA ALA A 83 -8.40 5.16 10.35
C ALA A 83 -8.65 6.25 9.29
N LYS A 84 -7.59 6.91 8.80
CA LYS A 84 -7.63 8.05 7.87
C LYS A 84 -6.56 7.94 6.79
N ASN A 85 -5.31 7.73 7.18
CA ASN A 85 -4.18 7.72 6.28
C ASN A 85 -2.99 6.91 6.81
N GLY A 86 -2.07 6.58 5.90
CA GLY A 86 -0.82 5.94 6.23
C GLY A 86 0.23 6.33 5.20
N SER A 87 1.48 6.40 5.63
CA SER A 87 2.62 6.55 4.72
C SER A 87 3.56 5.35 4.81
N LEU A 88 4.11 5.00 3.65
CA LEU A 88 5.19 4.05 3.49
C LEU A 88 6.40 4.80 2.95
N LYS A 89 7.44 4.90 3.75
CA LYS A 89 8.73 5.43 3.32
C LYS A 89 9.73 4.30 3.14
N ILE A 90 10.27 4.14 1.94
CA ILE A 90 11.32 3.19 1.61
C ILE A 90 12.65 3.93 1.70
N LEU A 91 13.61 3.37 2.44
CA LEU A 91 14.92 3.96 2.71
C LEU A 91 16.00 3.27 1.88
N GLN A 92 17.09 4.00 1.60
CA GLN A 92 18.27 3.49 0.91
C GLN A 92 17.88 2.80 -0.40
N LEU A 93 17.26 3.56 -1.32
CA LEU A 93 16.70 3.00 -2.54
C LEU A 93 17.74 2.22 -3.35
N GLU A 94 17.35 1.06 -3.83
CA GLU A 94 18.12 0.20 -4.71
C GLU A 94 17.28 -0.17 -5.94
N ALA A 95 17.90 -0.67 -7.01
CA ALA A 95 17.19 -1.07 -8.22
C ALA A 95 16.10 -2.15 -7.94
N SER A 96 16.30 -2.96 -6.90
CA SER A 96 15.34 -4.00 -6.47
C SER A 96 14.08 -3.42 -5.81
N ASP A 97 14.08 -2.14 -5.45
CA ASP A 97 12.92 -1.44 -4.88
C ASP A 97 11.93 -0.99 -5.96
N SER A 98 12.34 -0.99 -7.23
CA SER A 98 11.45 -0.76 -8.37
C SER A 98 10.42 -1.87 -8.49
N ALA A 99 9.19 -1.57 -8.10
CA ALA A 99 8.09 -2.52 -8.04
C ALA A 99 6.74 -1.80 -8.00
N MET A 100 5.67 -2.59 -8.07
CA MET A 100 4.33 -2.12 -7.75
C MET A 100 4.09 -2.24 -6.24
N TYR A 101 3.67 -1.14 -5.63
CA TYR A 101 3.31 -1.07 -4.22
C TYR A 101 1.83 -0.84 -4.05
N TYR A 102 1.25 -1.50 -3.07
CA TYR A 102 -0.19 -1.44 -2.84
C TYR A 102 -0.54 -1.13 -1.40
N CYS A 103 -1.48 -0.22 -1.20
CA CYS A 103 -2.13 -0.01 0.07
C CYS A 103 -3.50 -0.68 0.11
N ALA A 104 -3.92 -1.13 1.29
CA ALA A 104 -5.28 -1.61 1.53
C ALA A 104 -5.77 -1.17 2.91
N ALA A 105 -6.99 -0.66 3.00
CA ALA A 105 -7.62 -0.31 4.26
C ALA A 105 -8.54 -1.44 4.78
N SER A 106 -8.67 -1.61 6.10
CA SER A 106 -9.53 -2.65 6.71
C SER A 106 -10.04 -2.33 8.12
N PHE A 107 -11.14 -2.99 8.51
CA PHE A 107 -11.69 -3.04 9.87
C PHE A 107 -10.88 -3.98 10.79
N HIS A 108 -11.17 -3.92 12.10
CA HIS A 108 -10.65 -4.85 13.11
C HIS A 108 -10.82 -6.33 12.69
N SER A 109 -9.87 -7.19 13.10
CA SER A 109 -9.60 -8.54 12.61
C SER A 109 -10.79 -9.49 12.73
N VAL A 110 -11.26 -10.03 11.60
CA VAL A 110 -11.88 -11.36 11.55
C VAL A 110 -11.52 -12.04 10.22
N MET A 111 -10.82 -13.17 10.32
CA MET A 111 -10.86 -14.24 9.31
C MET A 111 -12.32 -14.71 9.19
N SER A 112 -13.02 -14.28 8.14
CA SER A 112 -14.32 -14.83 7.79
C SER A 112 -14.21 -15.36 6.37
N SER A 113 -14.41 -16.66 6.20
CA SER A 113 -14.38 -17.38 4.93
C SER A 113 -15.42 -16.90 3.91
N HIS A 114 -16.26 -15.91 4.26
CA HIS A 114 -17.37 -15.41 3.43
C HIS A 114 -17.56 -13.89 3.46
N ALA A 115 -16.66 -13.12 4.07
CA ALA A 115 -16.67 -11.68 3.83
C ALA A 115 -15.94 -11.45 2.50
N THR A 116 -16.65 -10.95 1.48
CA THR A 116 -15.99 -10.31 0.33
C THR A 116 -15.11 -9.22 0.91
N ILE A 117 -13.82 -9.52 1.08
CA ILE A 117 -12.86 -8.60 1.65
C ILE A 117 -12.83 -7.43 0.66
N GLN A 118 -13.52 -6.34 0.99
CA GLN A 118 -13.42 -5.08 0.27
C GLN A 118 -12.07 -4.44 0.61
N LYS A 119 -10.98 -5.14 0.28
CA LYS A 119 -9.63 -4.60 0.21
C LYS A 119 -9.66 -3.62 -0.96
N ALA A 120 -9.87 -2.35 -0.64
CA ALA A 120 -9.70 -1.29 -1.58
C ALA A 120 -8.19 -1.15 -1.82
N LEU A 121 -7.73 -1.82 -2.87
CA LEU A 121 -6.33 -1.93 -3.24
C LEU A 121 -6.02 -0.83 -4.27
N LYS A 122 -5.04 0.02 -4.01
CA LYS A 122 -4.55 1.01 -4.99
C LYS A 122 -3.07 0.78 -5.22
N ALA A 123 -2.64 0.91 -6.48
CA ALA A 123 -1.30 0.61 -6.92
C ALA A 123 -0.50 1.89 -7.17
N ALA A 124 0.79 1.88 -6.85
CA ALA A 124 1.75 2.87 -7.32
C ALA A 124 2.98 2.17 -7.87
N VAL A 125 3.46 2.64 -9.02
CA VAL A 125 4.72 2.18 -9.60
C VAL A 125 5.84 3.04 -9.04
N LEU A 126 6.85 2.42 -8.45
CA LEU A 126 8.12 3.06 -8.14
C LEU A 126 9.14 2.68 -9.20
N HIS A 127 9.72 3.68 -9.87
CA HIS A 127 10.90 3.53 -10.71
C HIS A 127 12.09 4.15 -10.00
N ASN A 128 13.13 3.36 -9.80
CA ASN A 128 14.45 3.74 -9.29
C ASN A 128 15.53 3.20 -10.21
#